data_AF-A0A9L0RB06-F1
#
_entry.id   AF-A0A9L0RB06-F1
#
_cell.length_a   1.000
_cell.length_b   1.000
_cell.length_c   1.000
_cell.angle_alpha   90.00
_cell.angle_beta   90.00
_cell.angle_gamma   90.00
#
_symmetry.space_group_name_H-M   'P 1'
#
loop_
_entity.id
_entity.type
_entity.pdbx_description
1 polymer ?
#
loop_
_entity_poly.entity_id
_entity_poly.type
_entity_poly.pdbx_seq_one_letter_code
_entity_poly.pdbx_strand_id
1 'polypeptide(L)'
;MLKKSRVKFKSQEIIPFPDTKMMRNLLCVHVSVSGNELFLMTSHLESTRGHAKERINQLKMVLKKIQEAPESATIIFAGDTNLRDQEVTKCGGLPNNILDVWEFLGKPKHCQYTWDTQMNSNLGIPATCKLRFDRIFFRAAAGDGHIIPRSLDLLGLEKLDCGRFPSDHWGLLCNLDVIL
;
A
#
# COMPACT_ATOMS: atom_id res chain seq x y z
N MET A 1 11.71 -1.88 -6.69
CA MET A 1 13.07 -2.48 -6.78
C MET A 1 13.74 -2.41 -5.42
N LEU A 2 14.45 -3.45 -4.98
CA LEU A 2 15.18 -3.44 -3.70
C LEU A 2 16.54 -2.74 -3.83
N LYS A 3 16.91 -1.91 -2.86
CA LYS A 3 18.24 -1.28 -2.82
C LYS A 3 19.30 -2.30 -2.40
N LYS A 4 20.00 -2.87 -3.38
CA LYS A 4 20.95 -3.99 -3.21
C LYS A 4 21.98 -3.80 -2.08
N SER A 5 22.43 -2.57 -1.84
CA SER A 5 23.43 -2.27 -0.81
C SER A 5 22.89 -2.27 0.63
N ARG A 6 21.56 -2.31 0.81
CA ARG A 6 20.91 -2.21 2.14
C ARG A 6 19.94 -3.35 2.42
N VAL A 7 19.41 -3.99 1.39
CA VAL A 7 18.36 -5.00 1.49
C VAL A 7 18.89 -6.35 1.04
N LYS A 8 18.87 -7.33 1.95
CA LYS A 8 19.18 -8.72 1.63
C LYS A 8 17.90 -9.45 1.26
N PHE A 9 17.75 -9.78 -0.02
CA PHE A 9 16.65 -10.62 -0.51
C PHE A 9 16.78 -12.05 0.04
N LYS A 10 15.67 -12.67 0.42
CA LYS A 10 15.60 -14.06 0.87
C LYS A 10 14.72 -14.93 -0.02
N SER A 11 13.48 -14.52 -0.24
CA SER A 11 12.54 -15.27 -1.07
C SER A 11 11.44 -14.36 -1.62
N GLN A 12 10.69 -14.88 -2.59
CA GLN A 12 9.49 -14.25 -3.12
C GLN A 12 8.38 -15.28 -3.30
N GLU A 13 7.14 -14.80 -3.21
CA GLU A 13 5.93 -15.58 -3.40
C GLU A 13 4.92 -14.72 -4.17
N ILE A 14 4.23 -15.30 -5.15
CA ILE A 14 3.13 -14.66 -5.86
C ILE A 14 1.87 -15.47 -5.57
N ILE A 15 0.89 -14.83 -4.97
CA ILE A 15 -0.40 -15.43 -4.62
C ILE A 15 -1.44 -14.95 -5.63
N PRO A 16 -2.05 -15.85 -6.41
CA PRO A 16 -3.07 -15.47 -7.39
C PRO A 16 -4.35 -15.00 -6.69
N PHE A 17 -5.07 -14.08 -7.32
CA PHE A 17 -6.48 -13.82 -7.00
C PHE A 17 -7.36 -14.58 -8.01
N PRO A 18 -8.01 -15.68 -7.61
CA PRO A 18 -8.64 -16.59 -8.56
C PRO A 18 -9.76 -15.95 -9.40
N ASP A 19 -10.46 -14.98 -8.82
CA ASP A 19 -11.65 -14.36 -9.41
C ASP A 19 -11.35 -13.02 -10.12
N THR A 20 -10.07 -12.63 -10.20
CA THR A 20 -9.68 -11.38 -10.89
C THR A 20 -10.04 -11.41 -12.37
N LYS A 21 -10.50 -10.27 -12.90
CA LYS A 21 -10.71 -10.06 -14.34
C LYS A 21 -9.64 -9.15 -14.95
N MET A 22 -8.63 -8.79 -14.16
CA MET A 22 -7.62 -7.80 -14.52
C MET A 22 -6.20 -8.28 -14.23
N MET A 23 -6.01 -9.61 -14.16
CA MET A 23 -4.72 -10.29 -13.92
C MET A 23 -4.04 -9.86 -12.62
N ARG A 24 -4.83 -9.65 -11.55
CA ARG A 24 -4.32 -9.19 -10.26
C ARG A 24 -3.75 -10.34 -9.43
N ASN A 25 -2.77 -10.03 -8.59
CA ASN A 25 -2.16 -10.95 -7.65
C ASN A 25 -1.62 -10.18 -6.43
N LEU A 26 -1.19 -10.92 -5.41
CA LEU A 26 -0.41 -10.40 -4.29
C LEU A 26 1.03 -10.88 -4.44
N LEU A 27 1.97 -9.94 -4.56
CA LEU A 27 3.41 -10.21 -4.53
C LEU A 27 3.92 -10.00 -3.12
N CYS A 28 4.60 -11.01 -2.58
CA CYS A 28 5.27 -10.99 -1.29
C CYS A 28 6.78 -11.19 -1.51
N VAL A 29 7.59 -10.40 -0.81
CA VAL A 29 9.05 -10.50 -0.84
C VAL A 29 9.56 -10.52 0.59
N HIS A 30 10.24 -11.60 0.96
CA HIS A 30 10.91 -11.72 2.25
C HIS A 30 12.33 -11.15 2.14
N VAL A 31 12.65 -10.20 3.01
CA VAL A 31 13.95 -9.53 3.04
C VAL A 31 14.45 -9.39 4.48
N SER A 32 15.75 -9.12 4.59
CA SER A 32 16.36 -8.58 5.80
C SER A 32 16.92 -7.18 5.55
N VAL A 33 16.65 -6.26 6.48
CA VAL A 33 17.14 -4.88 6.46
C VAL A 33 17.73 -4.54 7.82
N SER A 34 19.03 -4.23 7.88
CA SER A 34 19.73 -3.93 9.13
C SER A 34 19.49 -4.97 10.24
N GLY A 35 19.46 -6.26 9.89
CA GLY A 35 19.21 -7.36 10.84
C GLY A 35 17.73 -7.64 11.15
N ASN A 36 16.80 -6.80 10.69
CA ASN A 36 15.37 -6.98 10.90
C ASN A 36 14.73 -7.80 9.78
N GLU A 37 13.80 -8.69 10.13
CA GLU A 37 13.05 -9.51 9.18
C GLU A 37 11.79 -8.79 8.70
N LEU A 38 11.67 -8.60 7.38
CA LEU A 38 10.53 -7.90 6.78
C LEU A 38 9.89 -8.75 5.68
N PHE A 39 8.56 -8.74 5.65
CA PHE A 39 7.79 -9.11 4.46
C PHE A 39 7.25 -7.86 3.80
N LEU A 40 7.75 -7.58 2.60
CA LEU A 40 7.28 -6.50 1.75
C LEU A 40 6.22 -7.08 0.81
N MET A 41 5.01 -6.53 0.87
CA MET A 41 3.88 -6.98 0.09
C MET A 41 3.36 -5.84 -0.80
N THR A 42 2.93 -6.16 -2.01
CA THR A 42 2.28 -5.20 -2.91
C THR A 42 1.20 -5.89 -3.72
N SER A 43 0.17 -5.14 -4.06
CA SER A 43 -0.84 -5.55 -5.02
C SER A 43 -1.44 -4.31 -5.68
N HIS A 44 -2.05 -4.53 -6.84
CA HIS A 44 -2.97 -3.61 -7.46
C HIS A 44 -4.35 -4.28 -7.41
N LEU A 45 -5.19 -3.94 -6.42
CA LEU A 45 -6.49 -4.60 -6.24
C LEU A 45 -7.50 -4.16 -7.30
N GLU A 46 -8.49 -5.00 -7.57
CA GLU A 46 -9.46 -4.89 -8.67
C GLU A 46 -10.00 -3.46 -8.82
N SER A 47 -9.80 -2.89 -10.01
CA SER A 47 -10.08 -1.47 -10.25
C SER A 47 -11.55 -1.21 -10.56
N THR A 48 -11.89 0.09 -10.58
CA THR A 48 -13.23 0.63 -10.87
C THR A 48 -14.28 0.30 -9.81
N ARG A 49 -15.40 1.05 -9.84
CA ARG A 49 -16.48 0.92 -8.86
C ARG A 49 -17.24 -0.40 -9.02
N GLY A 50 -17.39 -0.90 -10.25
CA GLY A 50 -18.18 -2.10 -10.55
C GLY A 50 -17.62 -3.39 -9.94
N HIS A 51 -16.33 -3.42 -9.62
CA HIS A 51 -15.66 -4.60 -9.07
C HIS A 51 -15.46 -4.56 -7.55
N ALA A 52 -16.29 -3.79 -6.83
CA ALA A 52 -16.20 -3.65 -5.37
C ALA A 52 -16.22 -5.00 -4.63
N LYS A 53 -17.06 -5.95 -5.06
CA LYS A 53 -17.12 -7.28 -4.45
C LYS A 53 -15.78 -8.01 -4.52
N GLU A 54 -15.15 -8.02 -5.69
CA GLU A 54 -13.88 -8.70 -5.89
C GLU A 54 -12.73 -7.99 -5.18
N ARG A 55 -12.67 -6.65 -5.26
CA ARG A 55 -11.68 -5.87 -4.50
C ARG A 55 -11.75 -6.14 -3.00
N ILE A 56 -12.94 -6.28 -2.42
CA ILE A 56 -13.11 -6.65 -0.99
C ILE A 56 -12.61 -8.08 -0.72
N ASN A 57 -12.87 -9.03 -1.62
CA ASN A 57 -12.33 -10.39 -1.48
C ASN A 57 -10.79 -10.40 -1.49
N GLN A 58 -10.19 -9.67 -2.42
CA GLN A 58 -8.74 -9.53 -2.51
C GLN A 58 -8.16 -8.84 -1.27
N LEU A 59 -8.82 -7.81 -0.74
CA LEU A 59 -8.43 -7.18 0.53
C LEU A 59 -8.43 -8.21 1.67
N LYS A 60 -9.45 -9.07 1.77
CA LYS A 60 -9.47 -10.14 2.79
C LYS A 60 -8.29 -11.10 2.64
N MET A 61 -7.94 -11.47 1.41
CA MET A 61 -6.78 -12.32 1.15
C MET A 61 -5.47 -11.64 1.56
N VAL A 62 -5.32 -10.35 1.27
CA VAL A 62 -4.16 -9.54 1.70
C VAL A 62 -4.08 -9.50 3.23
N LEU A 63 -5.16 -9.14 3.92
CA LEU A 63 -5.18 -9.04 5.38
C LEU A 63 -4.89 -10.40 6.04
N LYS A 64 -5.47 -11.48 5.51
CA LYS A 64 -5.17 -12.84 5.96
C LYS A 64 -3.69 -13.17 5.80
N LYS A 65 -3.08 -12.88 4.65
CA LYS A 65 -1.65 -13.14 4.42
C LYS A 65 -0.75 -12.31 5.34
N ILE A 66 -1.14 -11.07 5.66
CA ILE A 66 -0.43 -10.25 6.65
C ILE A 66 -0.51 -10.92 8.04
N GLN A 67 -1.67 -11.47 8.43
CA GLN A 67 -1.83 -12.15 9.72
C GLN A 67 -1.08 -13.47 9.83
N GLU A 68 -1.01 -14.25 8.74
CA GLU A 68 -0.32 -15.55 8.71
C GLU A 68 1.21 -15.45 8.74
N ALA A 69 1.78 -14.28 8.46
CA ALA A 69 3.23 -14.11 8.48
C ALA A 69 3.79 -14.28 9.91
N PRO A 70 5.04 -14.78 10.07
CA PRO A 70 5.64 -15.02 11.38
C PRO A 70 5.59 -13.79 12.29
N GLU A 71 5.25 -13.97 13.57
CA GLU A 71 5.12 -12.87 14.52
C GLU A 71 6.43 -12.10 14.73
N SER A 72 7.58 -12.76 14.55
CA SER A 72 8.91 -12.14 14.65
C SER A 72 9.26 -11.22 13.47
N ALA A 73 8.42 -11.13 12.44
CA ALA A 73 8.68 -10.33 11.25
C ALA A 73 7.72 -9.14 11.15
N THR A 74 8.29 -7.99 10.74
CA THR A 74 7.53 -6.80 10.39
C THR A 74 6.93 -6.97 9.00
N ILE A 75 5.67 -6.59 8.81
CA ILE A 75 4.96 -6.70 7.53
C ILE A 75 4.62 -5.31 7.03
N ILE A 76 4.94 -5.05 5.76
CA ILE A 76 4.60 -3.80 5.08
C ILE A 76 3.88 -4.18 3.78
N PHE A 77 2.58 -3.93 3.72
CA PHE A 77 1.85 -3.91 2.46
C PHE A 77 1.79 -2.46 1.96
N ALA A 78 2.18 -2.22 0.72
CA ALA A 78 2.04 -0.90 0.08
C ALA A 78 1.64 -1.10 -1.39
N GLY A 79 0.51 -0.54 -1.80
CA GLY A 79 0.03 -0.68 -3.18
C GLY A 79 -1.25 0.08 -3.47
N ASP A 80 -1.67 0.04 -4.73
CA ASP A 80 -2.96 0.58 -5.17
C ASP A 80 -4.08 -0.38 -4.75
N THR A 81 -4.80 0.02 -3.72
CA THR A 81 -5.92 -0.75 -3.19
C THR A 81 -7.22 -0.52 -3.95
N ASN A 82 -7.35 0.54 -4.75
CA ASN A 82 -8.60 0.98 -5.37
C ASN A 82 -9.78 1.15 -4.37
N LEU A 83 -9.51 1.17 -3.05
CA LEU A 83 -10.51 1.11 -2.00
C LEU A 83 -11.24 2.43 -1.83
N ARG A 84 -12.51 2.31 -1.46
CA ARG A 84 -13.29 3.38 -0.84
C ARG A 84 -13.41 3.09 0.65
N ASP A 85 -13.47 4.12 1.49
CA ASP A 85 -13.47 3.94 2.94
C ASP A 85 -14.64 3.05 3.43
N GLN A 86 -15.81 3.17 2.81
CA GLN A 86 -16.96 2.30 3.09
C GLN A 86 -16.70 0.81 2.82
N GLU A 87 -15.77 0.46 1.94
CA GLU A 87 -15.43 -0.93 1.61
C GLU A 87 -14.59 -1.56 2.72
N VAL A 88 -13.71 -0.78 3.35
CA VAL A 88 -12.96 -1.20 4.54
C VAL A 88 -13.92 -1.45 5.70
N THR A 89 -14.89 -0.55 5.93
CA THR A 89 -15.93 -0.75 6.95
C THR A 89 -16.77 -2.01 6.69
N LYS A 90 -17.19 -2.25 5.44
CA LYS A 90 -17.93 -3.48 5.06
C LYS A 90 -17.12 -4.76 5.25
N CYS A 91 -15.79 -4.66 5.26
CA CYS A 91 -14.89 -5.78 5.54
C CYS A 91 -14.70 -6.04 7.04
N GLY A 92 -15.33 -5.26 7.92
CA GLY A 92 -15.15 -5.33 9.38
C GLY A 92 -13.98 -4.48 9.91
N GLY A 93 -13.40 -3.62 9.07
CA GLY A 93 -12.22 -2.83 9.42
C GLY A 93 -10.90 -3.59 9.22
N LEU A 94 -9.80 -2.97 9.63
CA LEU A 94 -8.51 -3.63 9.73
C LEU A 94 -8.44 -4.45 11.04
N PRO A 95 -7.82 -5.63 11.06
CA PRO A 95 -7.54 -6.36 12.30
C PRO A 95 -6.73 -5.52 13.29
N ASN A 96 -6.91 -5.74 14.60
CA ASN A 96 -6.32 -4.90 15.66
C ASN A 96 -4.79 -4.74 15.60
N ASN A 97 -4.07 -5.72 15.06
CA ASN A 97 -2.61 -5.70 14.93
C ASN A 97 -2.13 -5.11 13.59
N ILE A 98 -3.03 -4.70 12.71
CA ILE A 98 -2.73 -4.09 11.41
C ILE A 98 -3.23 -2.65 11.41
N LEU A 99 -2.35 -1.71 11.11
CA LEU A 99 -2.70 -0.29 10.99
C LEU A 99 -2.60 0.21 9.55
N ASP A 100 -3.37 1.24 9.22
CA ASP A 100 -3.17 2.09 8.04
C ASP A 100 -2.19 3.22 8.43
N VAL A 101 -1.07 3.34 7.71
CA VAL A 101 -0.01 4.30 8.07
C VAL A 101 -0.51 5.75 8.00
N TRP A 102 -1.37 6.10 7.05
CA TRP A 102 -1.93 7.45 6.97
C TRP A 102 -2.83 7.75 8.17
N GLU A 103 -3.62 6.76 8.62
CA GLU A 103 -4.44 6.91 9.82
C GLU A 103 -3.59 7.01 11.09
N PHE A 104 -2.55 6.17 11.22
CA PHE A 104 -1.62 6.17 12.34
C PHE A 104 -0.86 7.49 12.49
N LEU A 105 -0.48 8.13 11.38
CA LEU A 105 0.19 9.44 11.38
C LEU A 105 -0.76 10.62 11.60
N GLY A 106 -2.00 10.38 12.03
CA GLY A 106 -2.96 11.44 12.36
C GLY A 106 -3.71 12.00 11.16
N LYS A 107 -3.85 11.23 10.08
CA LYS A 107 -4.63 11.58 8.88
C LYS A 107 -4.17 12.90 8.23
N PRO A 108 -2.86 13.07 7.94
CA PRO A 108 -2.33 14.30 7.40
C PRO A 108 -2.98 14.65 6.05
N LYS A 109 -3.49 15.87 5.93
CA LYS A 109 -4.28 16.31 4.76
C LYS A 109 -3.43 16.45 3.49
N HIS A 110 -2.15 16.81 3.62
CA HIS A 110 -1.28 17.09 2.45
C HIS A 110 -1.00 15.84 1.60
N CYS A 111 -1.18 14.64 2.15
CA CYS A 111 -1.00 13.37 1.44
C CYS A 111 -2.23 12.46 1.47
N GLN A 112 -3.42 13.02 1.75
CA GLN A 112 -4.65 12.25 1.85
C GLN A 112 -5.10 11.63 0.51
N TYR A 113 -5.00 12.37 -0.59
CA TYR A 113 -5.50 11.93 -1.89
C TYR A 113 -4.33 11.57 -2.79
N THR A 114 -4.32 10.32 -3.27
CA THR A 114 -3.26 9.78 -4.13
C THR A 114 -3.71 9.69 -5.58
N TRP A 115 -5.01 9.86 -5.83
CA TRP A 115 -5.58 10.02 -7.16
C TRP A 115 -6.55 11.20 -7.14
N ASP A 116 -6.24 12.25 -7.89
CA ASP A 116 -6.98 13.52 -7.88
C ASP A 116 -7.10 14.08 -9.31
N THR A 117 -8.27 13.95 -9.93
CA THR A 117 -8.50 14.42 -11.31
C THR A 117 -8.60 15.93 -11.44
N GLN A 118 -8.72 16.66 -10.33
CA GLN A 118 -8.69 18.13 -10.36
C GLN A 118 -7.27 18.64 -10.57
N MET A 119 -6.29 17.99 -9.92
CA MET A 119 -4.88 18.38 -9.97
C MET A 119 -4.11 17.62 -11.05
N ASN A 120 -4.48 16.36 -11.31
CA ASN A 120 -3.82 15.50 -12.28
C ASN A 120 -4.65 15.38 -13.56
N SER A 121 -4.14 15.96 -14.65
CA SER A 121 -4.82 15.99 -15.95
C SER A 121 -4.50 14.79 -16.85
N ASN A 122 -3.72 13.81 -16.40
CA ASN A 122 -3.18 12.77 -17.27
C ASN A 122 -4.25 11.92 -17.98
N LEU A 123 -5.41 11.72 -17.37
CA LEU A 123 -6.52 10.95 -17.94
C LEU A 123 -7.53 11.80 -18.72
N GLY A 124 -7.40 13.13 -18.70
CA GLY A 124 -8.36 14.03 -19.38
C GLY A 124 -9.80 13.93 -18.87
N ILE A 125 -10.01 13.46 -17.63
CA ILE A 125 -11.35 13.31 -17.04
C ILE A 125 -11.90 14.70 -16.70
N PRO A 126 -13.03 15.14 -17.27
CA PRO A 126 -13.57 16.49 -17.08
C PRO A 126 -14.36 16.66 -15.76
N ALA A 127 -14.28 15.69 -14.85
CA ALA A 127 -14.98 15.67 -13.57
C ALA A 127 -13.98 15.70 -12.41
N THR A 128 -14.32 16.37 -11.31
CA THR A 128 -13.52 16.39 -10.09
C THR A 128 -13.81 15.16 -9.24
N CYS A 129 -12.80 14.35 -8.97
CA CYS A 129 -12.87 13.18 -8.11
C CYS A 129 -11.52 12.98 -7.41
N LYS A 130 -11.55 12.74 -6.10
CA LYS A 130 -10.37 12.58 -5.25
C LYS A 130 -10.51 11.33 -4.40
N LEU A 131 -9.55 10.42 -4.51
CA LEU A 131 -9.59 9.12 -3.86
C LEU A 131 -8.23 8.78 -3.24
N ARG A 132 -8.30 8.09 -2.10
CA ARG A 132 -7.12 7.52 -1.40
C ARG A 132 -7.00 6.05 -1.77
N PHE A 133 -6.57 5.83 -3.00
CA PHE A 133 -6.44 4.50 -3.59
C PHE A 133 -5.17 3.81 -3.13
N ASP A 134 -4.07 4.53 -3.10
CA ASP A 134 -2.77 4.01 -2.69
C ASP A 134 -2.70 4.06 -1.16
N ARG A 135 -2.45 2.90 -0.55
CA ARG A 135 -2.45 2.75 0.92
C ARG A 135 -1.26 1.92 1.37
N ILE A 136 -0.86 2.15 2.61
CA ILE A 136 0.18 1.38 3.28
C ILE A 136 -0.41 0.76 4.55
N PHE A 137 -0.44 -0.57 4.61
CA PHE A 137 -0.81 -1.32 5.80
C PHE A 137 0.44 -1.89 6.47
N PHE A 138 0.46 -1.85 7.79
CA PHE A 138 1.64 -2.19 8.58
C PHE A 138 1.26 -3.09 9.75
N ARG A 139 2.05 -4.16 9.96
CA ARG A 139 1.98 -5.02 11.15
C ARG A 139 3.38 -5.10 11.76
N ALA A 140 3.52 -4.64 13.00
CA ALA A 140 4.79 -4.73 13.72
C ALA A 140 5.13 -6.20 14.07
N ALA A 141 6.41 -6.49 14.26
CA ALA A 141 6.82 -7.75 14.88
C ALA A 141 6.43 -7.76 16.37
N ALA A 142 6.07 -8.93 16.90
CA ALA A 142 5.85 -9.18 18.32
C ALA A 142 7.20 -9.50 18.99
N GLY A 143 7.95 -8.47 19.37
CA GLY A 143 9.27 -8.62 20.01
C GLY A 143 10.12 -7.35 19.94
N ASP A 144 11.40 -7.48 20.27
CA ASP A 144 12.38 -6.40 20.19
C ASP A 144 12.72 -6.10 18.72
N GLY A 145 12.53 -4.85 18.31
CA GLY A 145 12.67 -4.39 16.93
C GLY A 145 11.47 -3.54 16.52
N HIS A 146 11.53 -2.24 16.82
CA HIS A 146 10.41 -1.34 16.54
C HIS A 146 10.66 -0.59 15.24
N ILE A 147 10.35 -1.23 14.12
CA ILE A 147 10.13 -0.48 12.89
C ILE A 147 8.86 0.34 13.09
N ILE A 148 8.93 1.66 12.93
CA ILE A 148 7.77 2.53 13.13
C ILE A 148 7.63 3.54 11.97
N PRO A 149 6.44 3.71 11.38
CA PRO A 149 6.21 4.79 10.43
C PRO A 149 6.41 6.17 11.08
N ARG A 150 7.10 7.07 10.38
CA ARG A 150 7.42 8.43 10.88
C ARG A 150 6.84 9.55 10.03
N SER A 151 6.88 9.40 8.71
CA SER A 151 6.34 10.40 7.79
C SER A 151 5.72 9.74 6.57
N LEU A 152 4.81 10.48 5.94
CA LEU A 152 4.16 10.09 4.70
C LEU A 152 3.93 11.33 3.85
N ASP A 153 4.47 11.33 2.64
CA ASP A 153 4.45 12.47 1.73
C ASP A 153 4.12 12.03 0.29
N LEU A 154 3.56 12.94 -0.51
CA LEU A 154 3.29 12.68 -1.93
C LEU A 154 4.55 12.91 -2.77
N LEU A 155 4.71 12.11 -3.82
CA LEU A 155 5.74 12.24 -4.84
C LEU A 155 5.12 12.33 -6.24
N GLY A 156 5.90 12.88 -7.18
CA GLY A 156 5.53 12.95 -8.59
C GLY A 156 4.53 14.06 -8.90
N LEU A 157 4.48 15.12 -8.09
CA LEU A 157 3.57 16.26 -8.23
C LEU A 157 3.97 17.25 -9.33
N GLU A 158 5.14 17.06 -9.96
CA GLU A 158 5.67 17.95 -10.99
C GLU A 158 5.39 17.39 -12.38
N LYS A 159 5.07 18.28 -13.33
CA LYS A 159 4.96 17.91 -14.74
C LYS A 159 6.34 17.67 -15.33
N LEU A 160 6.42 16.68 -16.20
CA LEU A 160 7.56 16.42 -17.07
C LEU A 160 7.54 17.38 -18.26
N ASP A 161 8.63 17.40 -19.04
CA ASP A 161 8.77 18.24 -20.24
C ASP A 161 7.66 18.04 -21.27
N CYS A 162 7.02 16.87 -21.29
CA CYS A 162 5.87 16.58 -22.14
C CYS A 162 4.54 17.19 -21.66
N GLY A 163 4.57 17.99 -20.59
CA GLY A 163 3.39 18.67 -20.02
C GLY A 163 2.45 17.77 -19.21
N ARG A 164 2.85 16.51 -18.95
CA ARG A 164 2.09 15.50 -18.18
C ARG A 164 2.79 15.19 -16.86
N PHE A 165 2.03 14.71 -15.89
CA PHE A 165 2.61 14.16 -14.66
C PHE A 165 3.21 12.77 -14.93
N PRO A 166 4.10 12.25 -14.07
CA PRO A 166 4.68 10.91 -14.24
C PRO A 166 3.65 9.78 -14.31
N SER A 167 2.52 9.95 -13.61
CA SER A 167 1.40 9.01 -13.54
C SER A 167 0.11 9.80 -13.30
N ASP A 168 -1.06 9.18 -13.51
CA ASP A 168 -2.34 9.73 -13.04
C ASP A 168 -2.53 9.58 -11.51
N HIS A 169 -1.69 8.76 -10.88
CA HIS A 169 -1.53 8.67 -9.43
C HIS A 169 -0.34 9.49 -8.94
N TRP A 170 -0.42 9.97 -7.70
CA TRP A 170 0.70 10.44 -6.91
C TRP A 170 1.36 9.28 -6.17
N GLY A 171 2.69 9.28 -6.13
CA GLY A 171 3.43 8.29 -5.33
C GLY A 171 3.34 8.61 -3.84
N LEU A 172 3.52 7.59 -3.00
CA LEU A 172 3.69 7.76 -1.55
C LEU A 172 5.15 7.49 -1.16
N LEU A 173 5.76 8.44 -0.45
CA LEU A 173 7.02 8.26 0.25
C LEU A 173 6.74 8.08 1.73
N CYS A 174 7.02 6.88 2.25
CA CYS A 174 6.90 6.58 3.67
C CYS A 174 8.29 6.37 4.27
N ASN A 175 8.62 7.12 5.31
CA ASN A 175 9.82 6.90 6.10
C ASN A 175 9.48 6.09 7.34
N LEU A 176 10.27 5.04 7.59
CA LEU A 176 10.16 4.22 8.79
C LEU A 176 11.49 4.23 9.52
N ASP A 177 11.45 4.42 10.84
CA ASP A 177 12.62 4.30 11.70
C ASP A 177 12.76 2.86 12.19
N VAL A 178 13.99 2.37 12.26
CA VAL A 178 14.33 1.20 13.06
C VAL A 178 14.74 1.72 14.44
N ILE A 179 13.90 1.54 15.45
CA ILE A 179 14.28 1.84 16.83
C ILE A 179 15.09 0.64 17.35
N LEU A 180 16.35 0.92 17.68
CA LEU A 180 17.30 -0.01 18.32
C LEU A 180 17.21 0.09 19.84
#